data_AF-A0A257LWM3-F1
#
_entry.id   AF-A0A257LWM3-F1
#
_cell.length_a   1.000
_cell.length_b   1.000
_cell.length_c   1.000
_cell.angle_alpha   90.00
_cell.angle_beta   90.00
_cell.angle_gamma   90.00
#
_symmetry.space_group_name_H-M   'P 1'
#
loop_
_entity.id
_entity.type
_entity.pdbx_description
1 polymer ?
#
loop_
_entity_poly.entity_id
_entity_poly.type
_entity_poly.pdbx_seq_one_letter_code
_entity_poly.pdbx_strand_id
1 'polypeptide(L)'
;MCNALPKEERFRLSDQILRAARSTTANIAEGYGRFHYLDNAKFCSNARGSCWEVVDHLITALDEGLISPELQTQGRALASESIALLNGYISYLRRASREKDTPNNL
;
A
#
# COMPACT_ATOMS: atom_id res chain seq x y z
N MET A 1 1.32 30.77 -1.69
CA MET A 1 1.99 30.35 -2.95
C MET A 1 1.24 29.24 -3.70
N CYS A 2 0.22 28.60 -3.12
CA CYS A 2 -0.54 27.51 -3.77
C CYS A 2 -1.68 27.95 -4.73
N ASN A 3 -1.94 29.25 -4.90
CA ASN A 3 -2.96 29.75 -5.83
C ASN A 3 -2.50 29.77 -7.31
N ALA A 4 -1.30 29.25 -7.61
CA ALA A 4 -0.71 29.26 -8.95
C ALA A 4 -0.72 27.89 -9.64
N LEU A 5 -1.14 26.81 -8.96
CA LEU A 5 -1.22 25.50 -9.60
C LEU A 5 -2.49 25.43 -10.47
N PRO A 6 -2.36 25.12 -11.78
CA PRO A 6 -3.49 24.95 -12.67
C PRO A 6 -4.44 23.86 -12.16
N LYS A 7 -5.73 23.94 -12.55
CA LYS A 7 -6.74 22.93 -12.18
C LYS A 7 -6.29 21.50 -12.51
N GLU A 8 -5.48 21.38 -13.56
CA GLU A 8 -4.90 20.16 -14.09
C GLU A 8 -4.02 19.40 -13.09
N GLU A 9 -3.23 20.07 -12.25
CA GLU A 9 -2.33 19.40 -11.29
C GLU A 9 -3.09 18.72 -10.15
N ARG A 10 -4.26 19.26 -9.77
CA ARG A 10 -5.16 18.61 -8.80
C ARG A 10 -5.68 17.27 -9.31
N PHE A 11 -5.98 17.18 -10.60
CA PHE A 11 -6.43 15.94 -11.22
C PHE A 11 -5.30 14.91 -11.30
N ARG A 12 -4.05 15.34 -11.54
CA ARG A 12 -2.89 14.46 -11.64
C ARG A 12 -2.54 13.80 -10.30
N LEU A 13 -2.51 14.57 -9.21
CA LEU A 13 -2.21 14.01 -7.89
C LEU A 13 -3.32 13.09 -7.37
N SER A 14 -4.59 13.46 -7.61
CA SER A 14 -5.73 12.61 -7.28
C SER A 14 -5.67 11.26 -8.01
N ASP A 15 -5.27 11.27 -9.29
CA ASP A 15 -5.08 10.06 -10.08
C ASP A 15 -3.90 9.21 -9.58
N GLN A 16 -2.79 9.83 -9.16
CA GLN A 16 -1.65 9.13 -8.55
C GLN A 16 -2.04 8.42 -7.26
N ILE A 17 -2.77 9.09 -6.36
CA ILE A 17 -3.32 8.49 -5.13
C ILE A 17 -4.21 7.29 -5.47
N LEU A 18 -5.11 7.45 -6.43
CA LEU A 18 -6.05 6.39 -6.83
C LEU A 18 -5.31 5.19 -7.42
N ARG A 19 -4.29 5.42 -8.26
CA ARG A 19 -3.47 4.36 -8.84
C ARG A 19 -2.68 3.61 -7.79
N ALA A 20 -2.04 4.30 -6.84
CA ALA A 20 -1.33 3.66 -5.73
C ALA A 20 -2.29 2.82 -4.87
N ALA A 21 -3.45 3.37 -4.49
CA ALA A 21 -4.45 2.63 -3.71
C ALA A 21 -4.97 1.38 -4.43
N ARG A 22 -5.23 1.46 -5.74
CA ARG A 22 -5.64 0.30 -6.56
C ARG A 22 -4.51 -0.70 -6.75
N SER A 23 -3.27 -0.24 -6.90
CA SER A 23 -2.09 -1.10 -6.97
C SER A 23 -1.93 -1.94 -5.71
N THR A 24 -2.22 -1.38 -4.52
CA THR A 24 -2.21 -2.14 -3.26
C THR A 24 -3.12 -3.37 -3.33
N THR A 25 -4.39 -3.20 -3.69
CA THR A 25 -5.34 -4.32 -3.72
C THR A 25 -5.08 -5.27 -4.89
N ALA A 26 -4.64 -4.75 -6.04
CA ALA A 26 -4.25 -5.56 -7.20
C ALA A 26 -3.07 -6.50 -6.87
N ASN A 27 -2.03 -5.99 -6.21
CA ASN A 27 -0.90 -6.81 -5.79
C ASN A 27 -1.33 -7.90 -4.80
N ILE A 28 -2.19 -7.61 -3.82
CA ILE A 28 -2.70 -8.62 -2.87
C ILE A 28 -3.44 -9.74 -3.63
N ALA A 29 -4.34 -9.37 -4.55
CA ALA A 29 -5.11 -10.33 -5.33
C ALA A 29 -4.22 -11.19 -6.25
N GLU A 30 -3.24 -10.57 -6.92
CA GLU A 30 -2.29 -11.29 -7.77
C GLU A 30 -1.44 -12.26 -6.94
N GLY A 31 -0.91 -11.83 -5.80
CA GLY A 31 -0.13 -12.66 -4.89
C GLY A 31 -0.92 -13.86 -4.38
N TYR A 32 -2.18 -13.66 -4.00
CA TYR A 32 -3.07 -14.72 -3.56
C TYR A 32 -3.28 -15.79 -4.66
N GLY A 33 -3.43 -15.37 -5.91
CA GLY A 33 -3.62 -16.26 -7.07
C GLY A 33 -2.40 -17.12 -7.46
N ARG A 34 -1.22 -16.90 -6.86
CA ARG A 34 0.01 -17.66 -7.18
C ARG A 34 0.13 -18.99 -6.43
N PHE A 35 -0.71 -19.27 -5.44
CA PHE A 35 -0.72 -20.53 -4.65
C PHE A 35 0.62 -20.93 -3.98
N HIS A 36 1.58 -20.00 -3.87
CA HIS A 36 2.87 -20.19 -3.22
C HIS A 36 3.13 -19.09 -2.19
N TYR A 37 3.50 -19.50 -0.97
CA TYR A 37 3.66 -18.57 0.16
C TYR A 37 4.69 -17.46 -0.08
N LEU A 38 5.87 -17.81 -0.63
CA LEU A 38 6.93 -16.83 -0.88
C LEU A 38 6.58 -15.86 -2.01
N ASP A 39 5.90 -16.33 -3.06
CA ASP A 39 5.46 -15.45 -4.13
C ASP A 39 4.36 -14.52 -3.65
N ASN A 40 3.36 -15.03 -2.91
CA ASN A 40 2.36 -14.18 -2.27
C ASN A 40 3.01 -13.13 -1.35
N ALA A 41 4.03 -13.51 -0.57
CA ALA A 41 4.74 -12.58 0.30
C ALA A 41 5.49 -11.46 -0.46
N LYS A 42 6.01 -11.75 -1.66
CA LYS A 42 6.63 -10.74 -2.54
C LYS A 42 5.58 -9.74 -3.02
N PHE A 43 4.44 -10.22 -3.53
CA PHE A 43 3.35 -9.35 -3.96
C PHE A 43 2.77 -8.51 -2.82
N CYS A 44 2.58 -9.08 -1.63
CA CYS A 44 2.17 -8.32 -0.45
C CYS A 44 3.22 -7.25 -0.05
N SER A 45 4.51 -7.50 -0.31
CA SER A 45 5.55 -6.49 -0.09
C SER A 45 5.43 -5.32 -1.08
N ASN A 46 5.06 -5.59 -2.34
CA ASN A 46 4.75 -4.55 -3.33
C ASN A 46 3.50 -3.76 -2.93
N ALA A 47 2.44 -4.44 -2.49
CA ALA A 47 1.23 -3.81 -1.98
C ALA A 47 1.53 -2.84 -0.82
N ARG A 48 2.42 -3.24 0.09
CA ARG A 48 2.88 -2.38 1.19
C ARG A 48 3.65 -1.16 0.66
N GLY A 49 4.44 -1.32 -0.40
CA GLY A 49 5.08 -0.21 -1.10
C GLY A 49 4.06 0.79 -1.64
N SER A 50 3.02 0.33 -2.33
CA SER A 50 1.96 1.21 -2.82
C SER A 50 1.15 1.91 -1.71
N CYS A 51 1.00 1.30 -0.51
CA CYS A 51 0.46 2.03 0.63
C CYS A 51 1.36 3.21 1.08
N TRP A 52 2.68 3.05 1.00
CA TRP A 52 3.61 4.16 1.31
C TRP A 52 3.57 5.26 0.24
N GLU A 53 3.37 4.90 -1.02
CA GLU A 53 3.13 5.89 -2.10
C GLU A 53 1.86 6.70 -1.85
N VAL A 54 0.77 6.08 -1.35
CA VAL A 54 -0.43 6.82 -0.92
C VAL A 54 -0.10 7.82 0.18
N VAL A 55 0.69 7.43 1.19
CA VAL A 55 1.08 8.34 2.28
C VAL A 55 1.92 9.50 1.75
N ASP A 56 2.87 9.23 0.86
CA ASP A 56 3.71 10.25 0.23
C ASP A 56 2.86 11.25 -0.56
N HIS A 57 1.95 10.78 -1.43
CA HIS A 57 1.06 11.65 -2.19
C HIS A 57 0.10 12.46 -1.31
N LEU A 58 -0.34 11.93 -0.15
CA LEU A 58 -1.13 12.70 0.83
C LEU A 58 -0.30 13.80 1.51
N ILE A 59 0.99 13.56 1.74
CA ILE A 59 1.90 14.60 2.25
C ILE A 59 2.08 15.69 1.18
N THR A 60 2.37 15.30 -0.06
CA THR A 60 2.47 16.26 -1.18
C THR A 60 1.19 17.08 -1.33
N ALA A 61 0.02 16.43 -1.27
CA ALA A 61 -1.27 17.11 -1.39
C ALA A 61 -1.50 18.14 -0.28
N LEU A 62 -1.02 17.87 0.94
CA LEU A 62 -1.10 18.80 2.05
C LEU A 62 -0.13 19.98 1.88
N ASP A 63 1.11 19.69 1.50
CA ASP A 63 2.15 20.71 1.28
C ASP A 63 1.76 21.69 0.16
N GLU A 64 1.07 21.19 -0.87
CA GLU A 64 0.51 21.99 -1.97
C GLU A 64 -0.82 22.67 -1.62
N GLY A 65 -1.36 22.47 -0.41
CA GLY A 65 -2.63 23.07 0.04
C GLY A 65 -3.85 22.56 -0.74
N LEU A 66 -3.78 21.35 -1.27
CA LEU A 66 -4.85 20.71 -2.03
C LEU A 66 -5.85 19.97 -1.13
N ILE A 67 -5.40 19.54 0.05
CA ILE A 67 -6.23 18.89 1.07
C ILE A 67 -6.04 19.55 2.43
N SER A 68 -6.99 19.33 3.35
CA SER A 68 -6.86 19.80 4.72
C SER A 68 -5.99 18.86 5.57
N PRO A 69 -5.40 19.36 6.68
CA PRO A 69 -4.66 18.51 7.64
C PRO A 69 -5.49 17.34 8.17
N GLU A 70 -6.80 17.53 8.35
CA GLU A 70 -7.73 16.49 8.82
C GLU A 70 -7.87 15.37 7.79
N LEU A 71 -7.99 15.72 6.50
CA LEU A 71 -8.08 14.74 5.43
C LEU A 71 -6.77 13.95 5.28
N GLN A 72 -5.63 14.64 5.38
CA GLN A 72 -4.32 13.99 5.39
C GLN A 72 -4.20 13.01 6.56
N THR A 73 -4.63 13.42 7.76
CA THR A 73 -4.58 12.59 8.97
C THR A 73 -5.43 11.34 8.83
N GLN A 74 -6.66 11.48 8.31
CA GLN A 74 -7.57 10.36 8.06
C GLN A 74 -6.99 9.38 7.02
N GLY A 75 -6.51 9.90 5.89
CA GLY A 75 -5.90 9.07 4.85
C GLY A 75 -4.65 8.33 5.34
N ARG A 76 -3.81 9.01 6.12
CA ARG A 76 -2.61 8.42 6.72
C ARG A 76 -2.95 7.33 7.73
N ALA A 77 -4.02 7.51 8.52
CA ALA A 77 -4.48 6.50 9.47
C ALA A 77 -4.90 5.20 8.74
N LEU A 78 -5.71 5.32 7.68
CA LEU A 78 -6.13 4.19 6.86
C LEU A 78 -4.96 3.46 6.19
N ALA A 79 -4.00 4.22 5.63
CA ALA A 79 -2.80 3.64 5.04
C ALA A 79 -1.94 2.92 6.09
N SER A 80 -1.80 3.49 7.28
CA SER A 80 -1.02 2.90 8.38
C SER A 80 -1.64 1.60 8.88
N GLU A 81 -2.97 1.54 9.02
CA GLU A 81 -3.70 0.31 9.34
C GLU A 81 -3.48 -0.77 8.28
N SER A 82 -3.60 -0.40 7.01
CA SER A 82 -3.36 -1.31 5.87
C SER A 82 -1.93 -1.87 5.88
N ILE A 83 -0.93 -1.03 6.16
CA ILE A 83 0.47 -1.44 6.29
C ILE A 83 0.67 -2.40 7.46
N ALA A 84 0.03 -2.15 8.61
CA ALA A 84 0.12 -3.03 9.76
C ALA A 84 -0.45 -4.43 9.46
N LEU A 85 -1.62 -4.50 8.81
CA LEU A 85 -2.23 -5.75 8.36
C LEU A 85 -1.34 -6.49 7.36
N LEU A 86 -0.79 -5.78 6.36
CA LEU A 86 0.14 -6.35 5.39
C LEU A 86 1.41 -6.90 6.06
N ASN A 87 1.96 -6.21 7.05
CA ASN A 87 3.12 -6.69 7.80
C ASN A 87 2.84 -8.01 8.53
N GLY A 88 1.67 -8.10 9.18
CA GLY A 88 1.21 -9.33 9.83
C GLY A 88 1.07 -10.48 8.83
N TYR A 89 0.43 -10.20 7.69
CA TYR A 89 0.21 -11.20 6.65
C TYR A 89 1.50 -11.68 5.98
N ILE A 90 2.41 -10.77 5.62
CA ILE A 90 3.75 -11.12 5.10
C ILE A 90 4.52 -12.00 6.09
N SER A 91 4.47 -11.67 7.38
CA SER A 91 5.13 -12.44 8.43
C SER A 91 4.56 -13.85 8.54
N TYR A 92 3.23 -13.98 8.48
CA TYR A 92 2.54 -15.27 8.41
C TYR A 92 2.97 -16.09 7.19
N LEU A 93 2.93 -15.51 5.98
CA LEU A 93 3.30 -16.22 4.74
C LEU A 93 4.73 -16.75 4.80
N ARG A 94 5.68 -15.94 5.29
CA ARG A 94 7.08 -16.35 5.45
C ARG A 94 7.24 -17.49 6.46
N ARG A 95 6.46 -17.51 7.54
CA ARG A 95 6.47 -18.61 8.52
C ARG A 95 5.87 -19.88 7.94
N ALA A 96 4.70 -19.78 7.29
CA ALA A 96 4.02 -20.91 6.67
C ALA A 96 4.87 -21.60 5.59
N SER A 97 5.68 -20.83 4.85
CA SER A 97 6.65 -21.42 3.91
C SER A 97 7.65 -22.34 4.60
N ARG A 98 8.22 -21.92 5.74
CA ARG A 98 9.21 -22.73 6.48
C ARG A 98 8.62 -23.98 7.08
N GLU A 99 7.40 -23.89 7.60
CA GLU A 99 6.67 -25.04 8.15
C GLU A 99 6.35 -26.08 7.07
N LYS A 100 6.01 -25.64 5.85
CA LYS A 100 5.80 -26.53 4.70
C LYS A 100 7.08 -27.25 4.26
N ASP A 101 8.23 -26.59 4.36
CA ASP A 101 9.54 -27.13 3.96
C ASP A 101 10.18 -28.01 5.04
N THR A 102 9.60 -28.10 6.24
CA THR A 102 10.10 -28.98 7.31
C THR A 102 9.61 -30.40 7.03
N PRO A 103 10.49 -31.40 6.79
CA PRO A 103 10.05 -32.77 6.58
C PRO A 103 9.31 -33.24 7.83
N ASN A 104 8.15 -33.87 7.62
CA ASN A 104 7.44 -34.56 8.69
C ASN A 104 8.31 -35.76 9.09
N ASN A 105 9.19 -35.58 10.06
CA ASN A 105 9.97 -36.67 10.64
C ASN A 105 9.01 -37.53 11.49
N LEU A 106 8.38 -38.50 10.83
CA LEU A 106 7.72 -39.66 11.43
C LEU A 106 8.44 -40.93 10.93
#